data_AF-A0ABD4XHH7-F1
#
_entry.id   AF-A0ABD4XHH7-F1
#
_cell.length_a   1.000
_cell.length_b   1.000
_cell.length_c   1.000
_cell.angle_alpha   90.00
_cell.angle_beta   90.00
_cell.angle_gamma   90.00
#
_symmetry.space_group_name_H-M   'P 1'
#
loop_
_entity.id
_entity.type
_entity.pdbx_description
1 polymer ?
#
loop_
_entity_poly.entity_id
_entity_poly.type
_entity_poly.pdbx_seq_one_letter_code
_entity_poly.pdbx_strand_id
1 'polypeptide(L)' 'MDYKVISAFPIQTHGVTDVAIDAPQKGIPNYKVAKDSQGNLFEVLNPTLPRTHGPAKASFLLKGTFKGDTISLYQ' A
#
# COMPACT_ATOMS: atom_id res chain seq x y z
N MET A 1 0.09 -11.29 3.99
CA MET A 1 -0.46 -10.79 5.27
C MET A 1 -1.52 -9.77 4.98
N ASP A 2 -2.63 -9.77 5.72
CA ASP A 2 -3.75 -8.83 5.52
C ASP A 2 -3.60 -7.61 6.41
N TYR A 3 -3.81 -6.43 5.83
CA TYR A 3 -3.69 -5.15 6.49
C TYR A 3 -4.92 -4.29 6.25
N LYS A 4 -5.29 -3.50 7.26
CA LYS A 4 -6.30 -2.45 7.12
C LYS A 4 -5.67 -1.23 6.47
N VAL A 5 -6.33 -0.73 5.42
CA VAL A 5 -5.94 0.52 4.74
C VAL A 5 -6.45 1.70 5.56
N ILE A 6 -5.56 2.67 5.78
CA ILE A 6 -5.89 3.95 6.43
C ILE A 6 -6.21 5.00 5.37
N SER A 7 -5.44 5.00 4.29
CA SER A 7 -5.66 5.91 3.18
C SER A 7 -5.13 5.34 1.89
N ALA A 8 -5.86 5.56 0.80
CA ALA A 8 -5.42 5.30 -0.56
C ALA A 8 -5.45 6.62 -1.34
N PHE A 9 -4.30 7.08 -1.80
CA PHE A 9 -4.17 8.31 -2.57
C PHE A 9 -3.78 7.99 -4.02
N PRO A 10 -4.70 8.12 -4.99
CA PRO A 10 -4.39 7.89 -6.39
C PRO A 10 -3.53 9.04 -6.95
N ILE A 11 -2.36 8.69 -7.48
CA ILE A 11 -1.43 9.61 -8.15
C ILE A 11 -1.69 9.50 -9.66
N GLN A 12 -2.63 10.31 -10.14
CA GLN A 12 -3.16 10.24 -11.50
C GLN A 12 -2.09 10.41 -12.59
N THR A 13 -1.06 11.22 -12.34
CA THR A 13 0.02 11.49 -13.30
C THR A 13 0.86 10.27 -13.66
N HIS A 14 0.86 9.23 -12.82
CA HIS A 14 1.65 8.02 -13.02
C HIS A 14 0.82 6.73 -13.03
N GLY A 15 -0.50 6.83 -12.87
CA GLY A 15 -1.38 5.66 -12.80
C GLY A 15 -1.04 4.73 -11.63
N VAL A 16 -0.60 5.28 -10.50
CA VAL A 16 -0.25 4.54 -9.29
C VAL A 16 -1.11 5.01 -8.11
N THR A 17 -1.17 4.23 -7.04
CA THR A 17 -1.86 4.59 -5.80
C THR A 17 -0.93 4.40 -4.61
N ASP A 18 -0.78 5.43 -3.80
CA ASP A 18 -0.11 5.34 -2.50
C ASP A 18 -1.09 4.81 -1.46
N VAL A 19 -0.81 3.65 -0.88
CA VAL A 19 -1.65 2.97 0.10
C VAL A 19 -0.93 2.93 1.44
N ALA A 20 -1.47 3.65 2.42
CA ALA A 20 -1.00 3.62 3.80
C ALA A 20 -1.80 2.60 4.61
N ILE A 21 -1.10 1.77 5.38
CA ILE A 21 -1.71 0.71 6.20
C ILE A 21 -1.48 0.93 7.69
N ASP A 22 -2.34 0.33 8.51
CA ASP A 22 -2.19 0.37 9.97
C ASP A 22 -1.17 -0.65 10.49
N ALA A 23 0.09 -0.47 10.10
CA ALA A 23 1.20 -1.27 10.56
C ALA A 23 2.47 -0.42 10.73
N PRO A 24 3.34 -0.74 11.71
CA PRO A 24 4.61 -0.06 11.86
C PRO A 24 5.51 -0.33 10.65
N GLN A 25 6.23 0.71 10.20
CA GLN A 25 7.17 0.58 9.08
C GLN A 25 8.31 -0.42 9.35
N LYS A 26 8.77 -0.50 10.61
CA LYS A 26 9.89 -1.35 11.00
C LYS A 26 9.50 -2.83 10.91
N GLY A 27 10.26 -3.59 10.11
CA GLY A 27 10.06 -5.04 9.97
C GLY A 27 9.04 -5.44 8.89
N ILE A 28 8.54 -4.49 8.09
CA ILE A 28 7.72 -4.78 6.91
C ILE A 28 8.61 -5.40 5.82
N PRO A 29 8.31 -6.62 5.34
CA PRO A 29 9.00 -7.24 4.22
C PRO A 29 8.86 -6.43 2.92
N ASN A 30 9.81 -6.60 1.99
CA ASN A 30 9.66 -6.13 0.62
C ASN A 30 8.65 -6.99 -0.13
N TYR A 31 7.39 -6.58 -0.08
CA TYR A 31 6.29 -7.18 -0.84
C TYR A 31 6.34 -6.74 -2.30
N LYS A 32 5.98 -7.64 -3.22
CA LYS A 32 5.92 -7.39 -4.67
C LYS A 32 4.50 -7.37 -5.21
N VAL A 33 3.58 -8.01 -4.50
CA VAL A 33 2.19 -8.15 -4.94
C VAL A 33 1.26 -7.75 -3.81
N ALA A 34 0.24 -6.99 -4.18
CA ALA A 34 -0.89 -6.64 -3.34
C ALA A 34 -2.16 -7.24 -3.91
N LYS A 35 -3.11 -7.61 -3.04
CA LYS A 35 -4.45 -8.06 -3.41
C LYS A 35 -5.48 -7.30 -2.60
N ASP A 36 -6.54 -6.81 -3.23
CA ASP A 36 -7.66 -6.21 -2.50
C ASP A 36 -8.70 -7.25 -2.03
N SER A 37 -9.70 -6.78 -1.29
CA SER A 37 -10.84 -7.61 -0.85
C SER A 37 -11.68 -8.22 -1.97
N GLN A 38 -11.62 -7.66 -3.18
CA GLN A 38 -12.35 -8.15 -4.35
C GLN A 38 -11.55 -9.18 -5.15
N GLY A 39 -10.29 -9.42 -4.77
CA GLY A 39 -9.37 -10.33 -5.46
C GLY A 39 -8.55 -9.69 -6.57
N ASN A 40 -8.62 -8.37 -6.76
CA ASN A 40 -7.79 -7.69 -7.76
C ASN A 40 -6.34 -7.65 -7.30
N LEU A 41 -5.42 -7.96 -8.21
CA LEU A 41 -3.98 -7.97 -7.96
C LEU A 41 -3.35 -6.66 -8.45
N PHE A 42 -2.42 -6.15 -7.65
CA PHE A 42 -1.66 -4.94 -7.92
C PHE A 42 -0.16 -5.21 -7.74
N GLU A 43 0.65 -4.65 -8.63
CA GLU A 43 2.10 -4.68 -8.51
C GLU A 43 2.56 -3.64 -7.48
N VAL A 44 3.34 -4.06 -6.48
CA VAL A 44 3.93 -3.16 -5.49
C VAL A 44 5.23 -2.63 -6.08
N LEU A 45 5.26 -1.34 -6.42
CA LEU A 45 6.36 -0.72 -7.16
C LEU A 45 7.53 -0.33 -6.26
N ASN A 46 7.27 0.09 -5.02
CA ASN A 46 8.25 0.32 -3.95
C ASN A 46 7.52 0.65 -2.63
N PRO A 47 8.04 0.27 -1.45
CA PRO A 47 7.61 0.84 -0.18
C PRO A 47 8.09 2.30 -0.10
N THR A 48 7.16 3.25 -0.21
CA THR A 48 7.49 4.68 -0.11
C THR A 48 7.71 5.07 1.35
N LEU A 49 8.86 5.69 1.58
CA LEU A 49 9.33 6.32 2.82
C LEU A 49 8.32 7.33 3.40
N PRO A 50 8.42 7.64 4.71
CA PRO A 50 7.29 8.02 5.55
C PRO A 50 6.71 9.40 5.24
N ARG A 51 5.40 9.54 5.47
CA ARG A 51 4.79 10.86 5.70
C ARG A 51 5.52 11.52 6.87
N THR A 52 6.13 12.66 6.61
CA THR A 52 6.93 13.47 7.54
C THR A 52 6.15 14.04 8.74
N HIS A 53 4.84 13.85 8.81
CA HIS A 53 3.96 14.45 9.82
C HIS A 53 2.89 13.48 10.34
N GLY A 54 3.28 12.27 10.76
CA GLY A 54 2.38 11.32 11.42
C GLY A 54 3.14 10.16 12.09
N PRO A 55 2.48 9.31 12.88
CA PRO A 55 3.09 8.07 13.38
C PRO A 55 3.66 7.27 12.19
N ALA A 56 4.83 6.65 12.38
CA ALA A 56 5.57 5.92 11.34
C ALA A 56 4.82 4.66 10.86
N LYS A 57 3.82 4.86 10.00
CA LYS A 57 3.02 3.81 9.38
C LYS A 57 3.60 3.42 8.03
N ALA A 58 3.45 2.16 7.65
CA ALA A 58 3.92 1.67 6.36
C ALA A 58 3.03 2.17 5.21
N SER A 59 3.67 2.57 4.11
CA SER A 59 3.04 2.95 2.85
C SER A 59 3.64 2.19 1.67
N PHE A 60 2.79 1.89 0.69
CA PHE A 60 3.17 1.16 -0.51
C PHE A 60 2.64 1.88 -1.74
N LEU A 61 3.50 2.03 -2.75
CA LEU A 61 3.06 2.41 -4.08
C LEU A 61 2.59 1.18 -4.84
N LEU A 62 1.31 1.20 -5.24
CA LEU A 62 0.70 0.19 -6.08
C LEU A 62 0.57 0.72 -7.50
N LYS A 63 0.87 -0.13 -8.48
CA LYS A 63 0.55 0.15 -9.89
C LYS A 63 -0.96 -0.01 -10.10
N GLY A 64 -1.60 1.02 -10.63
CA GLY A 64 -3.04 1.09 -10.85
C GLY A 64 -3.77 1.91 -9.79
N THR A 65 -5.11 1.86 -9.86
CA THR A 65 -6.00 2.56 -8.93
C THR A 65 -6.54 1.60 -7.89
N PHE A 66 -6.09 1.74 -6.64
CA PHE A 66 -6.59 0.96 -5.51
C PHE A 66 -7.68 1.74 -4.75
N LYS A 67 -8.79 1.07 -4.45
CA LYS A 67 -9.96 1.65 -3.75
C LYS A 67 -10.47 0.79 -2.58
N GLY A 68 -9.71 -0.24 -2.19
CA GLY A 68 -10.13 -1.17 -1.15
C GLY A 68 -9.85 -0.66 0.27
N ASP A 69 -10.60 -1.18 1.24
CA ASP A 69 -10.38 -0.87 2.67
C ASP A 69 -9.40 -1.85 3.34
N THR A 70 -9.11 -2.96 2.66
CA THR A 70 -8.16 -4.00 3.09
C THR A 70 -7.25 -4.40 1.95
N ILE A 71 -6.04 -4.79 2.31
CA ILE A 71 -5.00 -5.18 1.37
C ILE A 71 -4.21 -6.37 1.90
N SER A 72 -4.09 -7.42 1.10
CA SER A 72 -3.19 -8.53 1.36
C SER A 72 -1.87 -8.30 0.63
N LEU A 73 -0.75 -8.40 1.32
CA LEU A 73 0.59 -8.26 0.73
C LEU A 73 1.35 -9.58 0.68
N TYR A 74 2.06 -9.82 -0.43
CA TYR A 74 2.79 -11.04 -0.78
C TYR A 74 4.18 -10.71 -1.34
N GLN A 75 5.16 -11.59 -1.10
CA GLN A 75 6.54 -11.48 -1.61
C GLN A 75 6.68 -11.93 -3.06
#